data_AF-A0A7G9Z440-F1
#
_entry.id   AF-A0A7G9Z440-F1
#
_cell.length_a   1.000
_cell.length_b   1.000
_cell.length_c   1.000
_cell.angle_alpha   90.00
_cell.angle_beta   90.00
_cell.angle_gamma   90.00
#
_symmetry.space_group_name_H-M   'P 1'
#
loop_
_entity.id
_entity.type
_entity.pdbx_description
1 polymer ?
#
loop_
_entity_poly.entity_id
_entity_poly.type
_entity_poly.pdbx_seq_one_letter_code
_entity_poly.pdbx_strand_id
1 'polypeptide(L)'
;MNTRIKNIEKTSLISGTILAFIFCLSLYIRVAIPYNTIFTDSFVRFGGCDAWYNMRLVENTLHHFPLRIYFDPFTAYPHGAYNPFGAPLFDLSLAFIIWMIGLGNPFSTLSQQGIEAIGAWYPAVLGALTVFPVYFIGKELYNRGAGLLSAALIAILPGPFLIRSLLGFTDHHAMETLFSTIAMLFFILAVKSAREKEITFYSILRKDWRSLKKPLIYSFLAGFFIGSYFLSWVGAPLFIFILILYALVQHVADHLRGASTDYLCIVSMPVFIIPLAMIAPALSFGFLSEFHALSLLLGIIVFLVLTTLSFSMKKIKPYVYPLAILAIGITSFILLKVFDPSLYSTLTEPLLYVFAPPKPLLTIAEVQPMGWNNIWNWFTTTFFLAYAALALIFYNISRKWRAEEILLVVWSVVMLFISLRHTRFAFYYAVNVAILCGFLSWKIIEFVEFRGEKVGGIEKSGEKLKEKKKAR
;
A
#
# COMPACT_ATOMS: atom_id res chain seq x y z
N MET A 1 18.43 -6.66 33.99
CA MET A 1 17.27 -6.02 33.32
C MET A 1 17.63 -4.66 32.70
N ASN A 2 18.30 -3.76 33.43
CA ASN A 2 18.72 -2.43 32.95
C ASN A 2 19.63 -2.43 31.70
N THR A 3 20.57 -3.35 31.55
CA THR A 3 21.48 -3.41 30.38
C THR A 3 20.74 -3.81 29.09
N ARG A 4 19.77 -4.73 29.17
CA ARG A 4 18.97 -5.16 28.02
C ARG A 4 18.02 -4.05 27.55
N ILE A 5 17.43 -3.30 28.49
CA ILE A 5 16.57 -2.15 28.19
C ILE A 5 17.40 -1.03 27.53
N LYS A 6 18.55 -0.67 28.11
CA LYS A 6 19.47 0.33 27.51
C LYS A 6 19.94 -0.05 26.10
N ASN A 7 20.22 -1.33 25.85
CA ASN A 7 20.61 -1.80 24.52
C ASN A 7 19.46 -1.70 23.50
N ILE A 8 18.23 -2.05 23.90
CA ILE A 8 17.04 -1.93 23.04
C ILE A 8 16.78 -0.46 22.67
N GLU A 9 16.87 0.43 23.66
CA GLU A 9 16.75 1.88 23.49
C GLU A 9 17.81 2.43 22.55
N LYS A 10 19.09 2.06 22.75
CA LYS A 10 20.20 2.48 21.88
C LYS A 10 20.00 2.03 20.44
N THR A 11 19.66 0.77 20.20
CA THR A 11 19.40 0.26 18.83
C THR A 11 18.16 0.91 18.22
N SER A 12 17.15 1.26 19.03
CA SER A 12 15.95 1.95 18.56
C SER A 12 16.27 3.38 18.14
N LEU A 13 17.09 4.08 18.94
CA LEU A 13 17.56 5.42 18.63
C LEU A 13 18.37 5.44 17.34
N ILE A 14 19.34 4.54 17.19
CA ILE A 14 20.15 4.42 15.96
C ILE A 14 19.25 4.16 14.75
N SER A 15 18.30 3.23 14.85
CA SER A 15 17.38 2.95 13.74
C SER A 15 16.51 4.17 13.41
N GLY A 16 16.07 4.91 14.43
CA GLY A 16 15.32 6.15 14.27
C GLY A 16 16.13 7.24 13.58
N THR A 17 17.40 7.43 13.96
CA THR A 17 18.30 8.39 13.32
C THR A 17 18.57 8.02 11.85
N ILE A 18 18.82 6.75 11.56
CA ILE A 18 19.01 6.29 10.17
C ILE A 18 17.73 6.50 9.36
N LEU A 19 16.57 6.20 9.93
CA LEU A 19 15.29 6.39 9.25
C LEU A 19 15.01 7.87 8.96
N ALA A 20 15.31 8.76 9.91
CA ALA A 20 15.21 10.21 9.71
C ALA A 20 16.15 10.68 8.60
N PHE A 21 17.39 10.16 8.56
CA PHE A 21 18.32 10.45 7.47
C PHE A 21 17.79 9.96 6.11
N ILE A 22 17.24 8.74 6.03
CA ILE A 22 16.63 8.21 4.81
C ILE A 22 15.45 9.08 4.36
N PHE A 23 14.60 9.53 5.29
CA PHE A 23 13.51 10.45 4.99
C PHE A 23 14.03 11.78 4.42
N CYS A 24 15.04 12.38 5.05
CA CYS A 24 15.66 13.62 4.57
C CYS A 24 16.30 13.43 3.19
N LEU A 25 16.99 12.31 2.96
CA LEU A 25 17.54 11.96 1.64
C LEU A 25 16.44 11.79 0.60
N SER A 26 15.35 11.10 0.94
CA SER A 26 14.19 10.89 0.08
C SER A 26 13.56 12.21 -0.35
N LEU A 27 13.41 13.15 0.59
CA LEU A 27 12.90 14.49 0.32
C LEU A 27 13.89 15.32 -0.51
N TYR A 28 15.17 15.26 -0.15
CA TYR A 28 16.23 15.97 -0.88
C TYR A 28 16.27 15.55 -2.35
N ILE A 29 16.24 14.26 -2.67
CA ILE A 29 16.23 13.76 -4.06
C ILE A 29 15.01 14.31 -4.82
N ARG A 30 13.82 14.31 -4.20
CA ARG A 30 12.56 14.76 -4.83
C ARG A 30 12.52 16.26 -5.10
N VAL A 31 13.27 17.03 -4.32
CA VAL A 31 13.27 18.50 -4.38
C VAL A 31 14.45 19.01 -5.20
N ALA A 32 15.67 18.58 -4.87
CA ALA A 32 16.90 19.13 -5.41
C ALA A 32 17.04 18.90 -6.92
N ILE A 33 16.60 17.74 -7.42
CA ILE A 33 16.69 17.40 -8.84
C ILE A 33 15.86 18.36 -9.72
N PRO A 34 14.55 18.55 -9.47
CA PRO A 34 13.72 19.45 -10.29
C PRO A 34 13.74 20.93 -9.85
N TYR A 35 14.40 21.32 -8.75
CA TYR A 35 14.25 22.64 -8.11
C TYR A 35 14.28 23.83 -9.09
N ASN A 36 15.37 23.95 -9.86
CA ASN A 36 15.58 25.05 -10.81
C ASN A 36 14.66 25.00 -12.04
N THR A 37 14.00 23.85 -12.27
CA THR A 37 13.02 23.71 -13.36
C THR A 37 11.60 24.07 -12.92
N ILE A 38 11.30 23.90 -11.63
CA ILE A 38 9.99 24.17 -11.04
C ILE A 38 9.91 25.60 -10.53
N PHE A 39 10.90 26.07 -9.78
CA PHE A 39 10.97 27.45 -9.32
C PHE A 39 11.73 28.28 -10.34
N THR A 40 10.99 29.03 -11.14
CA THR A 40 11.52 29.98 -12.11
C THR A 40 11.33 31.42 -11.63
N ASP A 41 11.99 32.38 -12.27
CA ASP A 41 11.89 33.80 -11.91
C ASP A 41 10.47 34.39 -12.09
N SER A 42 9.61 33.71 -12.87
CA SER A 42 8.30 34.25 -13.26
C SER A 42 7.10 33.56 -12.61
N PHE A 43 7.15 32.23 -12.44
CA PHE A 43 6.07 31.46 -11.81
C PHE A 43 6.55 30.07 -11.37
N VAL A 44 5.72 29.35 -10.60
CA VAL A 44 5.95 27.95 -10.24
C VAL A 44 5.50 27.04 -11.39
N ARG A 45 6.45 26.41 -12.06
CA ARG A 45 6.19 25.55 -13.22
C ARG A 45 5.80 24.14 -12.79
N PHE A 46 4.50 23.89 -12.60
CA PHE A 46 4.01 22.54 -12.32
C PHE A 46 4.26 21.57 -13.49
N GLY A 47 4.55 20.31 -13.14
CA GLY A 47 4.84 19.22 -14.07
C GLY A 47 3.58 18.54 -14.59
N GLY A 48 3.60 18.09 -15.85
CA GLY A 48 2.45 17.44 -16.48
C GLY A 48 1.28 18.40 -16.72
N CYS A 49 0.10 17.85 -17.02
CA CYS A 49 -1.14 18.62 -17.19
C CYS A 49 -2.01 18.57 -15.94
N ASP A 50 -2.07 17.41 -15.28
CA ASP A 50 -2.95 17.14 -14.14
C ASP A 50 -2.62 18.01 -12.93
N ALA A 51 -1.35 18.34 -12.72
CA ALA A 51 -0.92 19.18 -11.60
C ALA A 51 -1.51 20.60 -11.67
N TRP A 52 -1.61 21.18 -12.86
CA TRP A 52 -2.20 22.50 -13.06
C TRP A 52 -3.68 22.52 -12.69
N TYR A 53 -4.39 21.46 -13.05
CA TYR A 53 -5.80 21.38 -12.76
C TYR A 53 -6.09 21.09 -11.28
N ASN A 54 -5.25 20.28 -10.62
CA ASN A 54 -5.29 20.15 -9.16
C ASN A 54 -5.09 21.51 -8.47
N MET A 55 -4.12 22.32 -8.92
CA MET A 55 -3.91 23.66 -8.36
C MET A 55 -5.08 24.61 -8.61
N ARG A 56 -5.73 24.54 -9.78
CA ARG A 56 -6.98 25.27 -10.04
C ARG A 56 -8.08 24.90 -9.04
N LEU A 57 -8.23 23.61 -8.71
CA LEU A 57 -9.20 23.16 -7.70
C LEU A 57 -8.85 23.62 -6.30
N VAL A 58 -7.56 23.59 -5.95
CA VAL A 58 -7.05 24.14 -4.68
C VAL A 58 -7.37 25.62 -4.58
N GLU A 59 -7.03 26.43 -5.58
CA GLU A 59 -7.31 27.88 -5.58
C GLU A 59 -8.80 28.18 -5.46
N ASN A 60 -9.62 27.49 -6.25
CA ASN A 60 -11.07 27.64 -6.16
C ASN A 60 -11.58 27.30 -4.75
N THR A 61 -11.08 26.21 -4.15
CA THR A 61 -11.43 25.80 -2.79
C THR A 61 -10.96 26.81 -1.76
N LEU A 62 -9.77 27.41 -1.91
CA LEU A 62 -9.25 28.42 -0.98
C LEU A 62 -10.11 29.69 -0.95
N HIS A 63 -10.67 30.10 -2.09
CA HIS A 63 -11.61 31.22 -2.16
C HIS A 63 -12.96 30.93 -1.48
N HIS A 64 -13.36 29.66 -1.39
CA HIS A 64 -14.68 29.25 -0.91
C HIS A 64 -14.61 28.30 0.29
N PHE A 65 -13.46 28.27 0.98
CA PHE A 65 -13.15 27.26 1.97
C PHE A 65 -14.24 27.21 3.06
N PRO A 66 -14.76 26.03 3.44
CA PRO A 66 -14.30 24.66 3.11
C PRO A 66 -15.01 24.01 1.91
N LEU A 67 -15.75 24.77 1.09
CA LEU A 67 -16.49 24.22 -0.05
C LEU A 67 -15.60 24.06 -1.28
N ARG A 68 -15.87 23.01 -2.07
CA ARG A 68 -15.25 22.76 -3.37
C ARG A 68 -16.30 22.64 -4.45
N ILE A 69 -15.92 22.93 -5.69
CA ILE A 69 -16.77 22.68 -6.85
C ILE A 69 -16.93 21.18 -7.12
N TYR A 70 -18.12 20.81 -7.59
CA TYR A 70 -18.44 19.50 -8.15
C TYR A 70 -18.61 19.53 -9.68
N PHE A 71 -18.86 20.70 -10.24
CA PHE A 71 -18.97 20.93 -11.67
C PHE A 71 -18.09 22.12 -12.04
N ASP A 72 -17.31 21.96 -13.11
CA ASP A 72 -16.43 23.00 -13.63
C ASP A 72 -16.87 23.46 -15.03
N PRO A 73 -17.49 24.65 -15.16
CA PRO A 73 -17.86 25.22 -16.45
C PRO A 73 -16.66 25.75 -17.26
N PHE A 74 -15.48 25.89 -16.66
CA PHE A 74 -14.28 26.41 -17.35
C PHE A 74 -13.56 25.38 -18.22
N THR A 75 -13.89 24.10 -18.08
CA THR A 75 -13.33 23.02 -18.92
C THR A 75 -14.39 22.47 -19.88
N ALA A 76 -13.98 21.66 -20.87
CA ALA A 76 -14.88 21.00 -21.82
C ALA A 76 -15.96 21.92 -22.45
N TYR A 77 -15.55 23.12 -22.87
CA TYR A 77 -16.45 24.12 -23.47
C TYR A 77 -17.18 23.55 -24.71
N PRO A 78 -18.48 23.84 -24.91
CA PRO A 78 -19.36 24.69 -24.09
C PRO A 78 -20.12 23.97 -22.97
N HIS A 79 -19.76 22.72 -22.65
CA HIS A 79 -20.58 21.85 -21.80
C HIS A 79 -20.17 21.86 -20.32
N GLY A 80 -18.90 22.14 -20.01
CA GLY A 80 -18.37 21.92 -18.66
C GLY A 80 -18.08 20.45 -18.37
N ALA A 81 -17.51 20.17 -17.20
CA ALA A 81 -17.31 18.80 -16.73
C ALA A 81 -17.74 18.62 -15.27
N TYR A 82 -18.46 17.53 -15.00
CA TYR A 82 -18.71 17.06 -13.65
C TYR A 82 -17.50 16.33 -13.09
N ASN A 83 -17.41 16.30 -11.76
CA ASN A 83 -16.41 15.56 -11.02
C ASN A 83 -14.96 15.87 -11.45
N PRO A 84 -14.54 17.14 -11.36
CA PRO A 84 -13.20 17.55 -11.77
C PRO A 84 -12.15 16.74 -10.96
N PHE A 85 -11.45 15.81 -11.65
CA PHE A 85 -10.44 14.87 -11.12
C PHE A 85 -10.89 13.79 -10.14
N GLY A 86 -12.19 13.56 -9.96
CA GLY A 86 -12.66 12.41 -9.18
C GLY A 86 -12.58 12.64 -7.67
N ALA A 87 -11.75 11.84 -7.01
CA ALA A 87 -11.78 11.69 -5.56
C ALA A 87 -11.19 12.92 -4.83
N PRO A 88 -11.85 13.44 -3.78
CA PRO A 88 -11.65 14.83 -3.40
C PRO A 88 -10.52 15.11 -2.39
N LEU A 89 -9.90 14.09 -1.81
CA LEU A 89 -9.05 14.25 -0.64
C LEU A 89 -7.72 14.95 -0.95
N PHE A 90 -7.16 14.74 -2.14
CA PHE A 90 -5.84 15.29 -2.48
C PHE A 90 -5.84 16.81 -2.45
N ASP A 91 -6.71 17.43 -3.24
CA ASP A 91 -6.82 18.89 -3.35
C ASP A 91 -7.48 19.51 -2.12
N LEU A 92 -8.46 18.85 -1.48
CA LEU A 92 -9.05 19.36 -0.23
C LEU A 92 -8.03 19.41 0.91
N SER A 93 -7.20 18.38 1.07
CA SER A 93 -6.20 18.38 2.15
C SER A 93 -5.05 19.34 1.87
N LEU A 94 -4.65 19.52 0.60
CA LEU A 94 -3.71 20.57 0.21
C LEU A 94 -4.28 21.97 0.49
N ALA A 95 -5.53 22.24 0.09
CA ALA A 95 -6.21 23.50 0.37
C ALA A 95 -6.32 23.75 1.88
N PHE A 96 -6.66 22.73 2.69
CA PHE A 96 -6.68 22.84 4.15
C PHE A 96 -5.30 23.19 4.73
N ILE A 97 -4.22 22.55 4.26
CA ILE A 97 -2.85 22.86 4.70
C ILE A 97 -2.49 24.30 4.37
N ILE A 98 -2.78 24.76 3.15
CA ILE A 98 -2.49 26.13 2.71
C ILE A 98 -3.32 27.14 3.52
N TRP A 99 -4.60 26.85 3.75
CA TRP A 99 -5.49 27.68 4.56
C TRP A 99 -4.98 27.81 6.00
N MET A 100 -4.53 26.71 6.61
CA MET A 100 -3.94 26.71 7.96
C MET A 100 -2.64 27.51 8.03
N ILE A 101 -1.71 27.31 7.08
CA ILE A 101 -0.43 28.05 7.03
C ILE A 101 -0.70 29.54 6.74
N GLY A 102 -1.72 29.85 5.94
CA GLY A 102 -2.17 31.20 5.62
C GLY A 102 -3.01 31.86 6.71
N LEU A 103 -3.18 31.22 7.88
CA LEU A 103 -3.95 31.72 9.03
C LEU A 103 -5.40 32.08 8.68
N GLY A 104 -6.00 31.33 7.77
CA GLY A 104 -7.37 31.54 7.29
C GLY A 104 -7.53 32.54 6.15
N ASN A 105 -6.46 33.24 5.75
CA ASN A 105 -6.44 34.12 4.57
C ASN A 105 -5.14 33.95 3.78
N PRO A 106 -4.98 32.83 3.04
CA PRO A 106 -3.72 32.51 2.36
C PRO A 106 -3.35 33.50 1.26
N PHE A 107 -4.32 34.11 0.56
CA PHE A 107 -4.03 35.07 -0.50
C PHE A 107 -3.38 36.35 0.03
N SER A 108 -3.77 36.83 1.22
CA SER A 108 -3.12 37.99 1.85
C SER A 108 -1.80 37.63 2.53
N THR A 109 -1.74 36.46 3.18
CA THR A 109 -0.62 36.09 4.05
C THR A 109 0.54 35.45 3.29
N LEU A 110 0.23 34.61 2.30
CA LEU A 110 1.23 33.81 1.57
C LEU A 110 1.47 34.31 0.15
N SER A 111 0.57 35.13 -0.40
CA SER A 111 0.47 35.45 -1.83
C SER A 111 0.26 34.23 -2.73
N GLN A 112 -0.03 34.47 -4.01
CA GLN A 112 -0.19 33.40 -5.00
C GLN A 112 1.06 32.52 -5.11
N GLN A 113 2.26 33.12 -5.11
CA GLN A 113 3.52 32.39 -5.22
C GLN A 113 3.75 31.46 -4.02
N GLY A 114 3.34 31.86 -2.81
CA GLY A 114 3.45 31.01 -1.62
C GLY A 114 2.48 29.82 -1.65
N ILE A 115 1.26 30.04 -2.14
CA ILE A 115 0.25 28.98 -2.37
C ILE A 115 0.81 27.95 -3.36
N GLU A 116 1.29 28.41 -4.51
CA GLU A 116 1.87 27.55 -5.54
C GLU A 116 3.12 26.80 -5.05
N ALA A 117 3.98 27.46 -4.28
CA ALA A 117 5.15 26.82 -3.71
C ALA A 117 4.75 25.67 -2.77
N ILE A 118 3.81 25.88 -1.85
CA ILE A 118 3.31 24.80 -0.97
C ILE A 118 2.71 23.67 -1.82
N GLY A 119 1.94 24.01 -2.86
CA GLY A 119 1.40 23.04 -3.82
C GLY A 119 2.49 22.21 -4.49
N ALA A 120 3.60 22.82 -4.89
CA ALA A 120 4.72 22.12 -5.52
C ALA A 120 5.46 21.19 -4.55
N TRP A 121 5.61 21.58 -3.28
CA TRP A 121 6.25 20.76 -2.23
C TRP A 121 5.41 19.56 -1.79
N TYR A 122 4.09 19.67 -1.90
CA TYR A 122 3.14 18.68 -1.42
C TYR A 122 3.41 17.23 -1.86
N PRO A 123 3.53 16.90 -3.16
CA PRO A 123 3.82 15.54 -3.62
C PRO A 123 5.17 15.02 -3.12
N ALA A 124 6.19 15.88 -3.02
CA ALA A 124 7.52 15.52 -2.55
C ALA A 124 7.51 15.09 -1.07
N VAL A 125 6.76 15.80 -0.24
CA VAL A 125 6.58 15.45 1.18
C VAL A 125 5.83 14.13 1.32
N LEU A 126 4.72 13.94 0.58
CA LEU A 126 3.95 12.68 0.61
C LEU A 126 4.79 11.48 0.15
N GLY A 127 5.56 11.64 -0.93
CA GLY A 127 6.48 10.62 -1.43
C GLY A 127 7.55 10.26 -0.40
N ALA A 128 8.15 11.26 0.26
CA ALA A 128 9.14 11.02 1.31
C ALA A 128 8.52 10.34 2.55
N LEU A 129 7.29 10.69 2.93
CA LEU A 129 6.58 10.06 4.05
C LEU A 129 6.35 8.55 3.84
N THR A 130 6.34 8.07 2.60
CA THR A 130 6.17 6.64 2.26
C THR A 130 7.33 5.77 2.77
N VAL A 131 8.49 6.37 3.07
CA VAL A 131 9.63 5.71 3.72
C VAL A 131 9.23 5.07 5.06
N PHE A 132 8.37 5.73 5.85
CA PHE A 132 7.99 5.26 7.18
C PHE A 132 7.16 3.97 7.15
N PRO A 133 6.02 3.89 6.43
CA PRO A 133 5.25 2.65 6.40
C PRO A 133 6.04 1.51 5.76
N VAL A 134 6.90 1.76 4.77
CA VAL A 134 7.78 0.74 4.19
C VAL A 134 8.78 0.19 5.23
N TYR A 135 9.40 1.06 6.02
CA TYR A 135 10.25 0.66 7.13
C TYR A 135 9.50 -0.25 8.11
N PHE A 136 8.31 0.18 8.54
CA PHE A 136 7.53 -0.57 9.52
C PHE A 136 7.05 -1.92 8.97
N ILE A 137 6.68 -2.02 7.68
CA ILE A 137 6.34 -3.31 7.07
C ILE A 137 7.56 -4.25 7.10
N GLY A 138 8.71 -3.81 6.60
CA GLY A 138 9.92 -4.64 6.61
C GLY A 138 10.37 -5.03 8.02
N LYS A 139 10.25 -4.11 8.98
CA LYS A 139 10.53 -4.34 10.40
C LYS A 139 9.62 -5.40 11.02
N GLU A 140 8.31 -5.30 10.76
CA GLU A 140 7.32 -6.15 11.42
C GLU A 140 7.20 -7.53 10.80
N LEU A 141 7.47 -7.67 9.51
CA LEU A 141 7.54 -8.97 8.84
C LEU A 141 8.84 -9.70 9.19
N TYR A 142 9.95 -8.98 9.33
CA TYR A 142 11.27 -9.55 9.55
C TYR A 142 11.96 -8.89 10.74
N ASN A 143 12.72 -7.80 10.52
CA ASN A 143 13.47 -7.12 11.56
C ASN A 143 13.86 -5.70 11.12
N ARG A 144 14.43 -4.93 12.05
CA ARG A 144 14.81 -3.53 11.83
C ARG A 144 15.74 -3.33 10.63
N GLY A 145 16.68 -4.25 10.41
CA GLY A 145 17.61 -4.17 9.29
C GLY A 145 16.92 -4.31 7.93
N ALA A 146 16.06 -5.31 7.78
CA ALA A 146 15.20 -5.45 6.60
C ALA A 146 14.31 -4.22 6.39
N GLY A 147 13.75 -3.67 7.47
CA GLY A 147 12.99 -2.41 7.43
C GLY A 147 13.81 -1.23 6.93
N LEU A 148 15.02 -1.01 7.47
CA LEU A 148 15.89 0.10 7.06
C LEU A 148 16.32 -0.02 5.61
N LEU A 149 16.66 -1.23 5.15
CA LEU A 149 17.02 -1.48 3.75
C LEU A 149 15.82 -1.27 2.82
N SER A 150 14.62 -1.70 3.23
CA SER A 150 13.39 -1.44 2.46
C SER A 150 13.12 0.06 2.34
N ALA A 151 13.26 0.81 3.44
CA ALA A 151 13.12 2.26 3.48
C ALA A 151 14.16 2.97 2.62
N ALA A 152 15.42 2.54 2.67
CA ALA A 152 16.48 3.09 1.85
C ALA A 152 16.22 2.88 0.35
N LEU A 153 15.71 1.70 -0.03
CA LEU A 153 15.37 1.39 -1.42
C LEU A 153 14.20 2.25 -1.91
N ILE A 154 13.08 2.33 -1.19
CA ILE A 154 11.94 3.15 -1.65
C ILE A 154 12.29 4.65 -1.73
N ALA A 155 13.22 5.12 -0.91
CA ALA A 155 13.69 6.51 -0.95
C ALA A 155 14.36 6.87 -2.30
N ILE A 156 15.09 5.91 -2.91
CA ILE A 156 15.97 6.15 -4.06
C ILE A 156 15.53 5.44 -5.36
N LEU A 157 14.59 4.48 -5.28
CA LEU A 157 14.14 3.71 -6.45
C LEU A 157 13.66 4.67 -7.56
N PRO A 158 14.17 4.53 -8.80
CA PRO A 158 13.75 5.38 -9.90
C PRO A 158 12.36 4.99 -10.41
N GLY A 159 11.96 5.58 -11.53
CA GLY A 159 10.72 5.23 -12.21
C GLY A 159 9.48 5.95 -11.67
N PRO A 160 8.27 5.41 -11.95
CA PRO A 160 7.03 6.17 -11.80
C PRO A 160 6.74 6.63 -10.39
N PHE A 161 7.18 5.90 -9.36
CA PHE A 161 7.02 6.35 -7.97
C PHE A 161 7.82 7.63 -7.70
N LEU A 162 9.09 7.67 -8.08
CA LEU A 162 9.91 8.85 -7.91
C LEU A 162 9.39 10.00 -8.77
N ILE A 163 9.17 9.77 -10.06
CA ILE A 163 8.74 10.79 -11.02
C ILE A 163 7.42 11.44 -10.59
N ARG A 164 6.43 10.64 -10.16
CA ARG A 164 5.13 11.15 -9.72
C ARG A 164 5.09 11.62 -8.26
N SER A 165 6.25 11.70 -7.61
CA SER A 165 6.40 12.31 -6.29
C SER A 165 7.53 13.35 -6.26
N LEU A 166 7.96 13.85 -7.42
CA LEU A 166 8.88 14.97 -7.50
C LEU A 166 8.19 16.28 -7.12
N LEU A 167 8.99 17.26 -6.69
CA LEU A 167 8.55 18.65 -6.54
C LEU A 167 7.85 19.12 -7.83
N GLY A 168 6.70 19.77 -7.68
CA GLY A 168 5.91 20.32 -8.78
C GLY A 168 5.05 19.29 -9.54
N PHE A 169 5.14 17.99 -9.23
CA PHE A 169 4.22 16.96 -9.76
C PHE A 169 2.98 16.85 -8.85
N THR A 170 2.22 17.94 -8.74
CA THR A 170 1.13 18.10 -7.76
C THR A 170 -0.11 17.29 -8.14
N ASP A 171 0.00 15.98 -7.95
CA ASP A 171 -1.05 15.03 -8.31
C ASP A 171 -1.16 13.88 -7.28
N HIS A 172 -2.30 13.19 -7.28
CA HIS A 172 -2.74 12.28 -6.23
C HIS A 172 -1.90 11.00 -6.07
N HIS A 173 -1.09 10.63 -7.05
CA HIS A 173 -0.22 9.44 -7.06
C HIS A 173 0.67 9.24 -5.80
N ALA A 174 1.26 10.32 -5.27
CA ALA A 174 2.06 10.23 -4.05
C ALA A 174 1.18 9.93 -2.80
N MET A 175 -0.05 10.45 -2.77
CA MET A 175 -1.02 10.19 -1.71
C MET A 175 -1.57 8.77 -1.79
N GLU A 176 -1.86 8.30 -3.01
CA GLU A 176 -2.29 6.93 -3.29
C GLU A 176 -1.33 5.90 -2.68
N THR A 177 -0.05 6.01 -3.01
CA THR A 177 0.99 5.11 -2.51
C THR A 177 1.16 5.18 -1.00
N LEU A 178 1.16 6.39 -0.44
CA LEU A 178 1.29 6.59 1.00
C LEU A 178 0.15 5.90 1.75
N PHE A 179 -1.11 6.22 1.41
CA PHE A 179 -2.27 5.70 2.12
C PHE A 179 -2.48 4.21 1.89
N SER A 180 -2.27 3.71 0.67
CA SER A 180 -2.38 2.29 0.40
C SER A 180 -1.31 1.49 1.15
N THR A 181 -0.09 2.02 1.26
CA THR A 181 1.01 1.36 1.99
C THR A 181 0.78 1.39 3.51
N ILE A 182 0.26 2.49 4.05
CA ILE A 182 -0.12 2.58 5.47
C ILE A 182 -1.29 1.62 5.77
N ALA A 183 -2.27 1.53 4.88
CA ALA A 183 -3.38 0.58 5.02
C ALA A 183 -2.85 -0.87 5.06
N MET A 184 -1.93 -1.24 4.15
CA MET A 184 -1.29 -2.56 4.15
C MET A 184 -0.47 -2.80 5.41
N LEU A 185 0.29 -1.81 5.90
CA LEU A 185 1.02 -1.92 7.17
C LEU A 185 0.08 -2.29 8.31
N PHE A 186 -1.00 -1.53 8.50
CA PHE A 186 -1.92 -1.78 9.60
C PHE A 186 -2.70 -3.08 9.41
N PHE A 187 -3.03 -3.48 8.18
CA PHE A 187 -3.69 -4.76 7.96
C PHE A 187 -2.76 -5.95 8.24
N ILE A 188 -1.48 -5.87 7.83
CA ILE A 188 -0.44 -6.84 8.20
C ILE A 188 -0.35 -6.97 9.73
N LEU A 189 -0.30 -5.83 10.43
CA LEU A 189 -0.25 -5.81 11.90
C LEU A 189 -1.51 -6.38 12.55
N ALA A 190 -2.69 -6.13 11.97
CA ALA A 190 -3.96 -6.65 12.44
C ALA A 190 -4.01 -8.18 12.32
N VAL A 191 -3.68 -8.72 11.14
CA VAL A 191 -3.62 -10.16 10.86
C VAL A 191 -2.61 -10.85 11.78
N LYS A 192 -1.38 -10.33 11.85
CA LYS A 192 -0.31 -10.87 12.70
C LYS A 192 -0.74 -10.89 14.16
N SER A 193 -1.21 -9.76 14.68
CA SER A 193 -1.60 -9.65 16.09
C SER A 193 -2.85 -10.46 16.44
N ALA A 194 -3.79 -10.66 15.51
CA ALA A 194 -4.97 -11.47 15.76
C ALA A 194 -4.64 -12.95 15.81
N ARG A 195 -3.71 -13.39 14.95
CA ARG A 195 -3.22 -14.76 14.94
C ARG A 195 -2.37 -15.10 16.15
N GLU A 196 -1.46 -14.20 16.56
CA GLU A 196 -0.67 -14.34 17.79
C GLU A 196 -1.54 -14.46 19.06
N LYS A 197 -2.72 -13.85 19.04
CA LYS A 197 -3.68 -13.86 20.15
C LYS A 197 -4.80 -14.88 19.99
N GLU A 198 -4.74 -15.70 18.94
CA GLU A 198 -5.72 -16.75 18.63
C GLU A 198 -7.18 -16.27 18.70
N ILE A 199 -7.46 -15.11 18.11
CA ILE A 199 -8.79 -14.50 18.14
C ILE A 199 -9.80 -15.41 17.41
N THR A 200 -10.95 -15.63 18.05
CA THR A 200 -12.09 -16.34 17.48
C THR A 200 -13.38 -15.54 17.71
N PHE A 201 -14.49 -15.97 17.10
CA PHE A 201 -15.79 -15.36 17.42
C PHE A 201 -16.16 -15.51 18.89
N TYR A 202 -15.62 -16.53 19.57
CA TYR A 202 -15.80 -16.71 21.00
C TYR A 202 -15.18 -15.58 21.83
N SER A 203 -14.03 -15.04 21.38
CA SER A 203 -13.38 -13.88 22.01
C SER A 203 -14.28 -12.65 21.99
N ILE A 204 -15.08 -12.46 20.93
CA ILE A 204 -16.09 -11.39 20.83
C ILE A 204 -17.25 -11.66 21.77
N LEU A 205 -17.80 -12.87 21.75
CA LEU A 205 -18.94 -13.26 22.57
C LEU A 205 -18.65 -13.10 24.07
N ARG A 206 -17.44 -13.47 24.51
CA ARG A 206 -16.96 -13.29 25.89
C ARG A 206 -16.45 -11.89 26.21
N LYS A 207 -16.48 -10.96 25.24
CA LYS A 207 -15.98 -9.59 25.40
C LYS A 207 -14.53 -9.55 25.93
N ASP A 208 -13.66 -10.40 25.41
CA ASP A 208 -12.24 -10.41 25.76
C ASP A 208 -11.50 -9.24 25.11
N TRP A 209 -11.75 -8.04 25.64
CA TRP A 209 -11.17 -6.80 25.12
C TRP A 209 -9.65 -6.78 25.20
N ARG A 210 -9.02 -7.56 26.09
CA ARG A 210 -7.56 -7.62 26.21
C ARG A 210 -6.93 -8.26 24.97
N SER A 211 -7.53 -9.34 24.45
CA SER A 211 -7.07 -9.92 23.20
C SER A 211 -7.47 -9.06 22.00
N LEU A 212 -8.72 -8.61 21.93
CA LEU A 212 -9.29 -7.90 20.77
C LEU A 212 -8.72 -6.49 20.53
N LYS A 213 -8.37 -5.73 21.58
CA LYS A 213 -8.05 -4.30 21.46
C LYS A 213 -6.96 -4.00 20.42
N LYS A 214 -5.82 -4.70 20.48
CA LYS A 214 -4.67 -4.41 19.60
C LYS A 214 -4.99 -4.73 18.13
N PRO A 215 -5.51 -5.92 17.77
CA PRO A 215 -5.91 -6.21 16.38
C PRO A 215 -7.01 -5.30 15.84
N LEU A 216 -8.02 -4.97 16.66
CA LEU A 216 -9.10 -4.09 16.23
C LEU A 216 -8.65 -2.64 16.02
N ILE A 217 -7.72 -2.13 16.83
CA ILE A 217 -7.11 -0.80 16.59
C ILE A 217 -6.37 -0.80 15.24
N TYR A 218 -5.58 -1.85 14.96
CA TYR A 218 -4.91 -1.95 13.66
C TYR A 218 -5.91 -2.11 12.51
N SER A 219 -6.98 -2.88 12.70
CA SER A 219 -8.06 -3.03 11.71
C SER A 219 -8.77 -1.71 11.45
N PHE A 220 -9.01 -0.92 12.51
CA PHE A 220 -9.60 0.40 12.42
C PHE A 220 -8.70 1.35 11.62
N LEU A 221 -7.41 1.41 11.95
CA LEU A 221 -6.44 2.24 11.24
C LEU A 221 -6.29 1.80 9.78
N ALA A 222 -6.27 0.50 9.51
CA ALA A 222 -6.27 -0.02 8.14
C ALA A 222 -7.52 0.43 7.37
N GLY A 223 -8.71 0.29 7.96
CA GLY A 223 -9.96 0.77 7.36
C GLY A 223 -9.98 2.27 7.15
N PHE A 224 -9.48 3.06 8.09
CA PHE A 224 -9.36 4.50 7.94
C PHE A 224 -8.48 4.88 6.74
N PHE A 225 -7.31 4.25 6.60
CA PHE A 225 -6.41 4.54 5.47
C PHE A 225 -6.91 3.97 4.13
N ILE A 226 -7.67 2.86 4.12
CA ILE A 226 -8.40 2.44 2.92
C ILE A 226 -9.46 3.48 2.55
N GLY A 227 -10.20 4.02 3.52
CA GLY A 227 -11.19 5.08 3.29
C GLY A 227 -10.53 6.35 2.73
N SER A 228 -9.42 6.79 3.32
CA SER A 228 -8.64 7.92 2.80
C SER A 228 -8.15 7.64 1.38
N TYR A 229 -7.65 6.44 1.10
CA TYR A 229 -7.22 6.04 -0.23
C TYR A 229 -8.36 6.07 -1.27
N PHE A 230 -9.57 5.61 -0.91
CA PHE A 230 -10.77 5.75 -1.75
C PHE A 230 -11.12 7.21 -2.03
N LEU A 231 -10.90 8.10 -1.06
CA LEU A 231 -11.11 9.52 -1.23
C LEU A 231 -9.95 10.21 -1.96
N SER A 232 -8.81 9.55 -2.16
CA SER A 232 -7.68 10.06 -2.95
C SER A 232 -7.73 9.63 -4.41
N TRP A 233 -8.33 8.47 -4.73
CA TRP A 233 -8.32 7.94 -6.08
C TRP A 233 -9.48 7.00 -6.40
N VAL A 234 -10.06 7.17 -7.59
CA VAL A 234 -11.19 6.37 -8.10
C VAL A 234 -10.84 4.91 -8.39
N GLY A 235 -9.56 4.57 -8.57
CA GLY A 235 -9.13 3.18 -8.77
C GLY A 235 -8.87 2.41 -7.47
N ALA A 236 -9.20 2.98 -6.32
CA ALA A 236 -9.01 2.34 -5.02
C ALA A 236 -9.61 0.92 -4.85
N PRO A 237 -10.70 0.52 -5.56
CA PRO A 237 -11.17 -0.87 -5.58
C PRO A 237 -10.09 -1.93 -5.91
N LEU A 238 -9.00 -1.54 -6.57
CA LEU A 238 -7.82 -2.39 -6.78
C LEU A 238 -7.30 -3.04 -5.49
N PHE A 239 -7.24 -2.31 -4.38
CA PHE A 239 -6.77 -2.88 -3.12
C PHE A 239 -7.79 -3.82 -2.49
N ILE A 240 -9.08 -3.60 -2.72
CA ILE A 240 -10.12 -4.53 -2.29
C ILE A 240 -9.99 -5.85 -3.03
N PHE A 241 -9.70 -5.81 -4.33
CA PHE A 241 -9.38 -7.00 -5.12
C PHE A 241 -8.18 -7.76 -4.55
N ILE A 242 -7.09 -7.07 -4.19
CA ILE A 242 -5.92 -7.69 -3.54
C ILE A 242 -6.31 -8.36 -2.22
N LEU A 243 -7.11 -7.70 -1.38
CA LEU A 243 -7.58 -8.24 -0.10
C LEU A 243 -8.50 -9.45 -0.29
N ILE A 244 -9.35 -9.46 -1.31
CA ILE A 244 -10.20 -10.61 -1.68
C ILE A 244 -9.33 -11.80 -2.13
N LEU A 245 -8.33 -11.58 -2.99
CA LEU A 245 -7.41 -12.64 -3.38
C LEU A 245 -6.63 -13.20 -2.19
N TYR A 246 -6.19 -12.32 -1.28
CA TYR A 246 -5.57 -12.75 -0.03
C TYR A 246 -6.54 -13.57 0.81
N ALA A 247 -7.80 -13.15 0.93
CA ALA A 247 -8.84 -13.89 1.64
C ALA A 247 -8.98 -15.30 1.08
N LEU A 248 -9.09 -15.44 -0.24
CA LEU A 248 -9.24 -16.73 -0.92
C LEU A 248 -8.05 -17.65 -0.59
N VAL A 249 -6.83 -17.16 -0.76
CA VAL A 249 -5.61 -17.94 -0.50
C VAL A 249 -5.52 -18.32 0.98
N GLN A 250 -5.67 -17.35 1.88
CA GLN A 250 -5.47 -17.56 3.31
C GLN A 250 -6.56 -18.44 3.93
N HIS A 251 -7.83 -18.25 3.57
CA HIS A 251 -8.92 -19.08 4.11
C HIS A 251 -8.80 -20.53 3.64
N VAL A 252 -8.52 -20.77 2.35
CA VAL A 252 -8.27 -22.12 1.84
C VAL A 252 -7.15 -22.77 2.62
N ALA A 253 -6.08 -22.03 2.83
CA ALA A 253 -4.89 -22.58 3.42
C ALA A 253 -5.00 -22.81 4.94
N ASP A 254 -5.73 -21.96 5.67
CA ASP A 254 -6.05 -22.18 7.09
C ASP A 254 -7.04 -23.35 7.24
N HIS A 255 -8.06 -23.44 6.38
CA HIS A 255 -9.03 -24.55 6.39
C HIS A 255 -8.36 -25.90 6.10
N LEU A 256 -7.51 -25.99 5.08
CA LEU A 256 -6.78 -27.21 4.75
C LEU A 256 -5.84 -27.68 5.88
N ARG A 257 -5.44 -26.76 6.77
CA ARG A 257 -4.61 -27.05 7.96
C ARG A 257 -5.42 -27.29 9.23
N GLY A 258 -6.76 -27.20 9.17
CA GLY A 258 -7.63 -27.27 10.34
C GLY A 258 -7.49 -26.09 11.30
N ALA A 259 -6.90 -24.97 10.86
CA ALA A 259 -6.78 -23.76 11.64
C ALA A 259 -8.09 -22.94 11.61
N SER A 260 -8.32 -22.14 12.64
CA SER A 260 -9.48 -21.23 12.67
C SER A 260 -9.32 -20.11 11.65
N THR A 261 -10.38 -19.82 10.89
CA THR A 261 -10.44 -18.68 9.95
C THR A 261 -11.11 -17.44 10.56
N ASP A 262 -11.67 -17.55 11.76
CA ASP A 262 -12.45 -16.51 12.43
C ASP A 262 -11.69 -15.17 12.53
N TYR A 263 -10.40 -15.23 12.88
CA TYR A 263 -9.56 -14.05 13.06
C TYR A 263 -9.51 -13.19 11.79
N LEU A 264 -9.49 -13.80 10.59
CA LEU A 264 -9.46 -13.10 9.31
C LEU A 264 -10.75 -12.32 9.09
N CYS A 265 -11.89 -12.94 9.36
CA CYS A 265 -13.18 -12.27 9.26
C CYS A 265 -13.22 -11.06 10.20
N ILE A 266 -12.88 -11.28 11.48
CA ILE A 266 -12.98 -10.26 12.54
C ILE A 266 -12.12 -9.04 12.22
N VAL A 267 -10.86 -9.23 11.84
CA VAL A 267 -9.97 -8.09 11.53
C VAL A 267 -10.29 -7.42 10.19
N SER A 268 -10.95 -8.11 9.27
CA SER A 268 -11.26 -7.54 7.95
C SER A 268 -12.56 -6.73 7.95
N MET A 269 -13.51 -6.99 8.87
CA MET A 269 -14.76 -6.23 8.92
C MET A 269 -14.54 -4.72 9.07
N PRO A 270 -13.72 -4.21 10.03
CA PRO A 270 -13.46 -2.77 10.12
C PRO A 270 -12.79 -2.20 8.87
N VAL A 271 -11.98 -3.01 8.18
CA VAL A 271 -11.24 -2.60 6.97
C VAL A 271 -12.18 -2.24 5.82
N PHE A 272 -13.40 -2.79 5.79
CA PHE A 272 -14.39 -2.50 4.75
C PHE A 272 -15.52 -1.57 5.24
N ILE A 273 -15.96 -1.73 6.49
CA ILE A 273 -17.07 -0.94 7.06
C ILE A 273 -16.68 0.53 7.25
N ILE A 274 -15.45 0.79 7.72
CA ILE A 274 -14.99 2.17 7.97
C ILE A 274 -14.89 2.96 6.66
N PRO A 275 -14.23 2.46 5.59
CA PRO A 275 -14.27 3.12 4.29
C PRO A 275 -15.68 3.37 3.79
N LEU A 276 -16.60 2.40 3.94
CA LEU A 276 -17.97 2.54 3.46
C LEU A 276 -18.67 3.76 4.10
N ALA A 277 -18.44 3.97 5.40
CA ALA A 277 -18.93 5.15 6.10
C ALA A 277 -18.21 6.43 5.64
N MET A 278 -16.89 6.39 5.44
CA MET A 278 -16.09 7.55 5.02
C MET A 278 -16.43 8.04 3.60
N ILE A 279 -16.73 7.13 2.66
CA ILE A 279 -17.02 7.48 1.27
C ILE A 279 -18.48 7.90 1.05
N ALA A 280 -19.37 7.68 2.02
CA ALA A 280 -20.80 7.96 1.86
C ALA A 280 -21.09 9.40 1.40
N PRO A 281 -20.46 10.46 1.95
CA PRO A 281 -20.66 11.81 1.44
C PRO A 281 -20.17 11.98 0.00
N ALA A 282 -19.03 11.38 -0.35
CA ALA A 282 -18.44 11.47 -1.69
C ALA A 282 -19.31 10.78 -2.76
N LEU A 283 -20.05 9.73 -2.38
CA LEU A 283 -21.06 9.10 -3.26
C LEU A 283 -22.24 10.03 -3.51
N SER A 284 -22.77 10.67 -2.45
CA SER A 284 -23.91 11.60 -2.57
C SER A 284 -23.60 12.81 -3.45
N PHE A 285 -22.37 13.31 -3.38
CA PHE A 285 -21.92 14.39 -4.27
C PHE A 285 -21.51 13.90 -5.65
N GLY A 286 -21.44 12.59 -5.90
CA GLY A 286 -21.07 12.01 -7.20
C GLY A 286 -19.57 12.08 -7.54
N PHE A 287 -18.70 12.23 -6.54
CA PHE A 287 -17.24 12.11 -6.70
C PHE A 287 -16.82 10.66 -6.93
N LEU A 288 -17.56 9.73 -6.33
CA LEU A 288 -17.36 8.28 -6.46
C LEU A 288 -18.64 7.64 -7.02
N SER A 289 -18.48 6.54 -7.76
CA SER A 289 -19.58 5.75 -8.31
C SER A 289 -20.02 4.63 -7.36
N GLU A 290 -21.21 4.07 -7.61
CA GLU A 290 -21.76 2.92 -6.88
C GLU A 290 -20.81 1.72 -6.83
N PHE A 291 -19.99 1.53 -7.87
CA PHE A 291 -18.96 0.48 -7.91
C PHE A 291 -18.01 0.54 -6.71
N HIS A 292 -17.70 1.72 -6.20
CA HIS A 292 -16.82 1.88 -5.04
C HIS A 292 -17.45 1.27 -3.78
N ALA A 293 -18.73 1.57 -3.52
CA ALA A 293 -19.48 0.97 -2.42
C ALA A 293 -19.65 -0.54 -2.62
N LEU A 294 -20.01 -0.98 -3.83
CA LEU A 294 -20.15 -2.40 -4.18
C LEU A 294 -18.85 -3.17 -3.96
N SER A 295 -17.69 -2.59 -4.28
CA SER A 295 -16.40 -3.24 -4.05
C SER A 295 -16.15 -3.52 -2.56
N LEU A 296 -16.45 -2.56 -1.68
CA LEU A 296 -16.31 -2.70 -0.23
C LEU A 296 -17.32 -3.72 0.34
N LEU A 297 -18.57 -3.68 -0.13
CA LEU A 297 -19.60 -4.65 0.23
C LEU A 297 -19.21 -6.07 -0.21
N LEU A 298 -18.64 -6.21 -1.41
CA LEU A 298 -18.11 -7.48 -1.90
C LEU A 298 -17.00 -8.01 -0.99
N GLY A 299 -16.10 -7.14 -0.51
CA GLY A 299 -15.10 -7.49 0.50
C GLY A 299 -15.73 -8.07 1.78
N ILE A 300 -16.76 -7.41 2.32
CA ILE A 300 -17.50 -7.89 3.50
C ILE A 300 -18.12 -9.27 3.22
N ILE A 301 -18.86 -9.40 2.13
CA ILE A 301 -19.57 -10.62 1.76
C ILE A 301 -18.59 -11.78 1.58
N VAL A 302 -17.49 -11.58 0.85
CA VAL A 302 -16.51 -12.64 0.59
C VAL A 302 -15.90 -13.15 1.90
N PHE A 303 -15.45 -12.28 2.80
CA PHE A 303 -14.85 -12.72 4.07
C PHE A 303 -15.87 -13.45 4.96
N LEU A 304 -17.12 -13.00 5.00
CA LEU A 304 -18.20 -13.68 5.72
C LEU A 304 -18.50 -15.06 5.12
N VAL A 305 -18.69 -15.14 3.80
CA VAL A 305 -19.01 -16.39 3.08
C VAL A 305 -17.89 -17.40 3.25
N LEU A 306 -16.62 -17.00 3.05
CA LEU A 306 -15.47 -17.88 3.22
C LEU A 306 -15.38 -18.44 4.65
N THR A 307 -15.63 -17.60 5.65
CA THR A 307 -15.58 -18.01 7.06
C THR A 307 -16.73 -18.94 7.43
N THR A 308 -17.96 -18.61 7.01
CA THR A 308 -19.14 -19.44 7.24
C THR A 308 -19.03 -20.80 6.55
N LEU A 309 -18.57 -20.83 5.30
CA LEU A 309 -18.30 -22.09 4.59
C LEU A 309 -17.24 -22.92 5.31
N SER A 310 -16.15 -22.28 5.75
CA SER A 310 -15.07 -22.97 6.47
C SER A 310 -15.61 -23.63 7.74
N PHE A 311 -16.45 -22.90 8.50
CA PHE A 311 -17.10 -23.41 9.71
C PHE A 311 -18.04 -24.59 9.42
N SER A 312 -18.94 -24.45 8.45
CA SER A 312 -19.93 -25.48 8.09
C SER A 312 -19.27 -26.76 7.56
N MET A 313 -18.10 -26.65 6.95
CA MET A 313 -17.40 -27.76 6.31
C MET A 313 -16.29 -28.38 7.18
N LYS A 314 -16.13 -27.96 8.45
CA LYS A 314 -15.08 -28.48 9.35
C LYS A 314 -15.10 -30.00 9.53
N LYS A 315 -16.26 -30.65 9.39
CA LYS A 315 -16.44 -32.11 9.53
C LYS A 315 -16.33 -32.87 8.20
N ILE A 316 -16.15 -32.16 7.08
CA ILE A 316 -16.09 -32.72 5.73
C ILE A 316 -14.61 -32.85 5.33
N LYS A 317 -14.31 -33.65 4.30
CA LYS A 317 -12.96 -33.77 3.74
C LYS A 317 -12.42 -32.37 3.35
N PRO A 318 -11.20 -31.98 3.77
CA PRO A 318 -10.71 -30.60 3.62
C PRO A 318 -10.66 -30.08 2.18
N TYR A 319 -10.43 -30.94 1.18
CA TYR A 319 -10.37 -30.54 -0.23
C TYR A 319 -11.73 -30.13 -0.82
N VAL A 320 -12.84 -30.43 -0.15
CA VAL A 320 -14.18 -30.03 -0.60
C VAL A 320 -14.36 -28.51 -0.45
N TYR A 321 -13.68 -27.89 0.52
CA TYR A 321 -13.77 -26.44 0.75
C TYR A 321 -13.30 -25.59 -0.44
N PRO A 322 -12.08 -25.75 -1.00
CA PRO A 322 -11.68 -25.01 -2.19
C PRO A 322 -12.56 -25.30 -3.41
N LEU A 323 -13.06 -26.53 -3.56
CA LEU A 323 -14.00 -26.87 -4.64
C LEU A 323 -15.35 -26.15 -4.47
N ALA A 324 -15.85 -26.03 -3.24
CA ALA A 324 -17.07 -25.31 -2.94
C ALA A 324 -16.93 -23.80 -3.21
N ILE A 325 -15.79 -23.20 -2.84
CA ILE A 325 -15.48 -21.80 -3.17
C ILE A 325 -15.53 -21.59 -4.69
N LEU A 326 -14.88 -22.48 -5.45
CA LEU A 326 -14.87 -22.39 -6.91
C LEU A 326 -16.27 -22.54 -7.50
N ALA A 327 -17.04 -23.52 -7.03
CA ALA A 327 -18.41 -23.75 -7.48
C ALA A 327 -19.32 -22.54 -7.17
N ILE A 328 -19.23 -21.96 -5.97
CA ILE A 328 -20.01 -20.78 -5.57
C ILE A 328 -19.58 -19.56 -6.38
N GLY A 329 -18.28 -19.36 -6.62
CA GLY A 329 -17.78 -18.27 -7.45
C GLY A 329 -18.32 -18.35 -8.88
N ILE A 330 -18.15 -19.49 -9.54
CA ILE A 330 -18.62 -19.71 -10.92
C ILE A 330 -20.14 -19.55 -10.99
N THR A 331 -20.88 -20.19 -10.08
CA THR A 331 -22.35 -20.12 -10.06
C THR A 331 -22.82 -18.69 -9.84
N SER A 332 -22.21 -17.95 -8.91
CA SER A 332 -22.52 -16.53 -8.68
C SER A 332 -22.34 -15.68 -9.93
N PHE A 333 -21.23 -15.86 -10.67
CA PHE A 333 -21.01 -15.11 -11.91
C PHE A 333 -22.00 -15.47 -13.02
N ILE A 334 -22.36 -16.76 -13.15
CA ILE A 334 -23.37 -17.20 -14.13
C ILE A 334 -24.74 -16.60 -13.79
N LEU A 335 -25.15 -16.68 -12.52
CA LEU A 335 -26.43 -16.14 -12.06
C LEU A 335 -26.49 -14.62 -12.26
N LEU A 336 -25.43 -13.89 -11.90
CA LEU A 336 -25.36 -12.45 -12.14
C LEU A 336 -25.51 -12.12 -13.62
N LYS A 337 -24.80 -12.85 -14.51
CA LYS A 337 -24.90 -12.63 -15.95
C LYS A 337 -26.33 -12.82 -16.49
N VAL A 338 -27.10 -13.73 -15.93
CA VAL A 338 -28.46 -14.05 -16.40
C VAL A 338 -29.51 -13.14 -15.76
N PHE A 339 -29.45 -12.92 -14.45
CA PHE A 339 -30.50 -12.24 -13.69
C PHE A 339 -30.25 -10.75 -13.48
N ASP A 340 -29.00 -10.30 -13.47
CA ASP A 340 -28.63 -8.90 -13.36
C ASP A 340 -27.40 -8.56 -14.23
N PRO A 341 -27.58 -8.46 -15.56
CA PRO A 341 -26.50 -8.16 -16.50
C PRO A 341 -25.80 -6.83 -16.21
N SER A 342 -26.50 -5.88 -15.60
CA SER A 342 -25.97 -4.55 -15.24
C SER A 342 -24.98 -4.64 -14.08
N LEU A 343 -25.32 -5.38 -13.03
CA LEU A 343 -24.39 -5.65 -11.95
C LEU A 343 -23.20 -6.50 -12.42
N TYR A 344 -23.45 -7.47 -13.31
CA TYR A 344 -22.39 -8.25 -13.93
C TYR A 344 -21.38 -7.37 -14.69
N SER A 345 -21.83 -6.44 -15.55
CA SER A 345 -20.92 -5.54 -16.27
C SER A 345 -20.16 -4.62 -15.31
N THR A 346 -20.86 -4.03 -14.33
CA THR A 346 -20.26 -3.16 -13.31
C THR A 346 -19.11 -3.83 -12.54
N LEU A 347 -19.23 -5.14 -12.24
CA LEU A 347 -18.19 -5.90 -11.54
C LEU A 347 -17.07 -6.41 -12.46
N THR A 348 -17.37 -6.66 -13.74
CA THR A 348 -16.41 -7.30 -14.67
C THR A 348 -15.66 -6.32 -15.55
N GLU A 349 -16.25 -5.20 -15.95
CA GLU A 349 -15.61 -4.21 -16.82
C GLU A 349 -14.32 -3.61 -16.23
N PRO A 350 -14.25 -3.23 -14.93
CA PRO A 350 -13.00 -2.74 -14.35
C PRO A 350 -11.89 -3.80 -14.36
N LEU A 351 -12.24 -5.09 -14.18
CA LEU A 351 -11.30 -6.18 -14.29
C LEU A 351 -10.84 -6.33 -15.75
N LEU A 352 -11.76 -6.35 -16.70
CA LEU A 352 -11.45 -6.44 -18.12
C LEU A 352 -10.60 -5.26 -18.60
N TYR A 353 -10.83 -4.05 -18.07
CA TYR A 353 -9.99 -2.89 -18.35
C TYR A 353 -8.52 -3.15 -17.98
N VAL A 354 -8.26 -3.78 -16.82
CA VAL A 354 -6.89 -4.08 -16.35
C VAL A 354 -6.27 -5.28 -17.08
N PHE A 355 -7.06 -6.33 -17.34
CA PHE A 355 -6.55 -7.59 -17.88
C PHE A 355 -6.54 -7.65 -19.42
N ALA A 356 -7.43 -6.90 -20.07
CA ALA A 356 -7.67 -6.91 -21.51
C ALA A 356 -8.18 -5.53 -22.00
N PRO A 357 -7.35 -4.46 -21.88
CA PRO A 357 -7.76 -3.11 -22.26
C PRO A 357 -8.15 -3.03 -23.75
N PRO A 358 -9.23 -2.31 -24.10
CA PRO A 358 -9.59 -2.03 -25.49
C PRO A 358 -8.45 -1.37 -26.28
N LYS A 359 -8.29 -1.75 -27.55
CA LYS A 359 -7.24 -1.23 -28.44
C LYS A 359 -7.17 0.31 -28.52
N PRO A 360 -8.26 1.08 -28.53
CA PRO A 360 -8.16 2.53 -28.55
C PRO A 360 -7.46 3.13 -27.32
N LEU A 361 -7.63 2.52 -26.15
CA LEU A 361 -7.02 2.98 -24.90
C LEU A 361 -5.51 2.75 -24.87
N LEU A 362 -5.00 1.83 -25.70
CA LEU A 362 -3.57 1.63 -25.90
C LEU A 362 -2.89 2.85 -26.55
N THR A 363 -3.61 3.82 -27.11
CA THR A 363 -2.98 5.08 -27.53
C THR A 363 -2.46 5.91 -26.34
N ILE A 364 -2.96 5.65 -25.13
CA ILE A 364 -2.54 6.31 -23.89
C ILE A 364 -1.28 5.61 -23.37
N ALA A 365 -0.18 6.35 -23.26
CA ALA A 365 1.12 5.83 -22.81
C ALA A 365 1.04 5.09 -21.46
N GLU A 366 0.15 5.54 -20.57
CA GLU A 366 -0.05 4.98 -19.24
C GLU A 366 -0.76 3.62 -19.21
N VAL A 367 -1.54 3.31 -20.24
CA VAL A 367 -2.29 2.05 -20.40
C VAL A 367 -1.44 1.00 -21.12
N GLN A 368 -0.33 1.41 -21.74
CA GLN A 368 0.61 0.49 -22.38
C GLN A 368 1.21 -0.51 -21.39
N PRO A 369 1.51 -1.74 -21.84
CA PRO A 369 2.25 -2.71 -21.05
C PRO A 369 3.68 -2.27 -20.80
N MET A 370 4.25 -2.76 -19.70
CA MET A 370 5.63 -2.48 -19.34
C MET A 370 6.58 -3.24 -20.26
N GLY A 371 7.32 -2.52 -21.09
CA GLY A 371 8.38 -3.08 -21.92
C GLY A 371 9.69 -3.30 -21.17
N TRP A 372 10.66 -3.94 -21.83
CA TRP A 372 12.00 -4.16 -21.28
C TRP A 372 12.69 -2.86 -20.84
N ASN A 373 12.60 -1.81 -21.65
CA ASN A 373 13.19 -0.50 -21.34
C ASN A 373 12.61 0.09 -20.05
N ASN A 374 11.29 -0.05 -19.85
CA ASN A 374 10.62 0.40 -18.64
C ASN A 374 11.14 -0.37 -17.42
N ILE A 375 11.22 -1.70 -17.50
CA ILE A 375 11.73 -2.55 -16.42
C ILE A 375 13.14 -2.11 -16.01
N TRP A 376 14.04 -1.99 -17.00
CA TRP A 376 15.43 -1.62 -16.76
C TRP A 376 15.56 -0.20 -16.18
N ASN A 377 14.89 0.79 -16.77
CA ASN A 377 15.02 2.19 -16.36
C ASN A 377 14.35 2.48 -15.01
N TRP A 378 13.31 1.73 -14.63
CA TRP A 378 12.51 2.01 -13.42
C TRP A 378 12.93 1.17 -12.23
N PHE A 379 13.37 -0.06 -12.45
CA PHE A 379 13.67 -0.98 -11.35
C PHE A 379 15.10 -1.52 -11.41
N THR A 380 15.80 -1.44 -12.55
CA THR A 380 17.16 -1.95 -12.72
C THR A 380 17.29 -3.42 -12.26
N THR A 381 18.25 -3.74 -11.40
CA THR A 381 18.47 -5.08 -10.83
C THR A 381 17.41 -5.47 -9.80
N THR A 382 16.78 -4.49 -9.13
CA THR A 382 15.80 -4.77 -8.06
C THR A 382 14.56 -5.50 -8.56
N PHE A 383 14.19 -5.32 -9.83
CA PHE A 383 13.14 -6.10 -10.48
C PHE A 383 13.41 -7.61 -10.38
N PHE A 384 14.62 -8.03 -10.72
CA PHE A 384 15.00 -9.44 -10.75
C PHE A 384 15.23 -9.99 -9.34
N LEU A 385 15.82 -9.18 -8.45
CA LEU A 385 16.02 -9.54 -7.05
C LEU A 385 14.69 -9.76 -6.31
N ALA A 386 13.62 -9.06 -6.70
CA ALA A 386 12.29 -9.29 -6.15
C ALA A 386 11.79 -10.73 -6.38
N TYR A 387 12.10 -11.37 -7.50
CA TYR A 387 11.74 -12.77 -7.74
C TYR A 387 12.50 -13.73 -6.81
N ALA A 388 13.79 -13.48 -6.58
CA ALA A 388 14.58 -14.26 -5.64
C ALA A 388 14.05 -14.12 -4.20
N ALA A 389 13.65 -12.90 -3.82
CA ALA A 389 12.99 -12.65 -2.54
C ALA A 389 11.66 -13.42 -2.43
N LEU A 390 10.81 -13.39 -3.46
CA LEU A 390 9.55 -14.14 -3.49
C LEU A 390 9.80 -15.65 -3.34
N ALA A 391 10.76 -16.21 -4.08
CA ALA A 391 11.11 -17.62 -3.96
C ALA A 391 11.54 -18.00 -2.53
N LEU A 392 12.34 -17.14 -1.88
CA LEU A 392 12.74 -17.33 -0.48
C LEU A 392 11.57 -17.21 0.50
N ILE A 393 10.61 -16.31 0.26
CA ILE A 393 9.41 -16.19 1.08
C ILE A 393 8.52 -17.41 0.91
N PHE A 394 8.33 -17.92 -0.32
CA PHE A 394 7.61 -19.18 -0.56
C PHE A 394 8.26 -20.34 0.19
N TYR A 395 9.59 -20.43 0.16
CA TYR A 395 10.33 -21.39 0.97
C TYR A 395 10.03 -21.20 2.47
N ASN A 396 10.10 -19.98 3.00
CA ASN A 396 9.78 -19.72 4.41
C ASN A 396 8.35 -20.16 4.77
N ILE A 397 7.36 -19.82 3.95
CA ILE A 397 5.95 -20.20 4.16
C ILE A 397 5.79 -21.73 4.17
N SER A 398 6.48 -22.44 3.28
CA SER A 398 6.47 -23.90 3.23
C SER A 398 7.06 -24.55 4.50
N ARG A 399 7.96 -23.85 5.19
CA ARG A 399 8.60 -24.31 6.43
C ARG A 399 7.79 -23.91 7.66
N LYS A 400 7.29 -22.68 7.69
CA LYS A 400 6.50 -22.10 8.77
C LYS A 400 5.42 -21.20 8.19
N TRP A 401 4.17 -21.58 8.41
CA TRP A 401 3.03 -20.84 7.88
C TRP A 401 2.88 -19.47 8.55
N ARG A 402 2.98 -18.39 7.77
CA ARG A 402 2.87 -17.00 8.21
C ARG A 402 1.86 -16.26 7.33
N ALA A 403 0.69 -15.93 7.89
CA ALA A 403 -0.40 -15.26 7.18
C ALA A 403 0.03 -13.90 6.64
N GLU A 404 0.85 -13.18 7.41
CA GLU A 404 1.39 -11.88 7.05
C GLU A 404 2.37 -11.95 5.85
N GLU A 405 3.11 -13.04 5.68
CA GLU A 405 3.98 -13.24 4.51
C GLU A 405 3.15 -13.58 3.26
N ILE A 406 2.05 -14.32 3.42
CA ILE A 406 1.13 -14.63 2.32
C ILE A 406 0.46 -13.37 1.80
N LEU A 407 0.05 -12.47 2.69
CA LEU A 407 -0.47 -11.16 2.32
C LEU A 407 0.55 -10.36 1.50
N LEU A 408 1.83 -10.32 1.92
CA LEU A 408 2.89 -9.67 1.17
C LEU A 408 3.08 -10.30 -0.22
N VAL A 409 3.06 -11.64 -0.31
CA VAL A 409 3.20 -12.36 -1.58
C VAL A 409 2.04 -12.06 -2.52
N VAL A 410 0.79 -12.18 -2.04
CA VAL A 410 -0.39 -11.88 -2.86
C VAL A 410 -0.37 -10.43 -3.34
N TRP A 411 -0.10 -9.48 -2.45
CA TRP A 411 0.03 -8.07 -2.81
C TRP A 411 1.11 -7.85 -3.88
N SER A 412 2.29 -8.45 -3.71
CA SER A 412 3.42 -8.25 -4.62
C SER A 412 3.21 -8.90 -5.98
N VAL A 413 2.64 -10.11 -6.02
CA VAL A 413 2.36 -10.83 -7.28
C VAL A 413 1.26 -10.13 -8.07
N VAL A 414 0.21 -9.65 -7.41
CA VAL A 414 -0.87 -8.91 -8.08
C VAL A 414 -0.35 -7.59 -8.63
N MET A 415 0.41 -6.82 -7.85
CA MET A 415 1.00 -5.56 -8.33
C MET A 415 2.02 -5.77 -9.46
N LEU A 416 2.83 -6.82 -9.39
CA LEU A 416 3.72 -7.20 -10.48
C LEU A 416 2.92 -7.48 -11.75
N PHE A 417 1.92 -8.37 -11.67
CA PHE A 417 1.12 -8.73 -12.83
C PHE A 417 0.43 -7.52 -13.46
N ILE A 418 -0.18 -6.66 -12.63
CA ILE A 418 -0.91 -5.48 -13.10
C ILE A 418 0.04 -4.43 -13.69
N SER A 419 1.21 -4.22 -13.10
CA SER A 419 2.22 -3.30 -13.64
C SER A 419 2.81 -3.78 -14.97
N LEU A 420 2.93 -5.10 -15.19
CA LEU A 420 3.30 -5.66 -16.49
C LEU A 420 2.25 -5.39 -17.56
N ARG A 421 0.97 -5.33 -17.18
CA ARG A 421 -0.13 -5.00 -18.10
C ARG A 421 -0.24 -3.52 -18.38
N HIS A 422 -0.13 -2.69 -17.35
CA HIS A 422 -0.35 -1.25 -17.42
C HIS A 422 0.79 -0.53 -16.69
N THR A 423 1.59 0.23 -17.43
CA THR A 423 2.72 0.99 -16.87
C THR A 423 2.32 1.96 -15.77
N ARG A 424 1.07 2.48 -15.81
CA ARG A 424 0.59 3.38 -14.76
C ARG A 424 0.72 2.81 -13.36
N PHE A 425 0.58 1.49 -13.16
CA PHE A 425 0.59 0.89 -11.81
C PHE A 425 2.00 0.55 -11.29
N ALA A 426 3.03 0.82 -12.07
CA ALA A 426 4.41 0.55 -11.67
C ALA A 426 4.84 1.29 -10.40
N PHE A 427 4.24 2.45 -10.10
CA PHE A 427 4.55 3.18 -8.87
C PHE A 427 4.11 2.43 -7.60
N TYR A 428 3.04 1.63 -7.65
CA TYR A 428 2.67 0.76 -6.53
C TYR A 428 3.70 -0.36 -6.37
N TYR A 429 4.12 -0.96 -7.49
CA TYR A 429 5.06 -2.07 -7.46
C TYR A 429 6.43 -1.66 -6.89
N ALA A 430 6.83 -0.38 -6.99
CA ALA A 430 8.04 0.14 -6.35
C ALA A 430 8.08 -0.13 -4.84
N VAL A 431 6.93 -0.01 -4.15
CA VAL A 431 6.81 -0.33 -2.72
C VAL A 431 7.06 -1.81 -2.46
N ASN A 432 6.44 -2.69 -3.25
CA ASN A 432 6.62 -4.14 -3.13
C ASN A 432 8.08 -4.54 -3.38
N VAL A 433 8.69 -4.02 -4.45
CA VAL A 433 10.09 -4.28 -4.81
C VAL A 433 11.03 -3.83 -3.69
N ALA A 434 10.80 -2.65 -3.10
CA ALA A 434 11.61 -2.15 -2.00
C ALA A 434 11.55 -3.09 -0.79
N ILE A 435 10.37 -3.55 -0.39
CA ILE A 435 10.18 -4.47 0.75
C ILE A 435 10.84 -5.82 0.47
N LEU A 436 10.61 -6.39 -0.72
CA LEU A 436 11.16 -7.69 -1.13
C LEU A 436 12.69 -7.66 -1.19
N CYS A 437 13.26 -6.64 -1.83
CA CYS A 437 14.70 -6.47 -1.94
C CYS A 437 15.34 -6.12 -0.59
N GLY A 438 14.68 -5.33 0.26
CA GLY A 438 15.15 -5.04 1.61
C GLY A 438 15.24 -6.30 2.47
N PHE A 439 14.22 -7.17 2.38
CA PHE A 439 14.24 -8.50 3.00
C PHE A 439 15.39 -9.37 2.48
N LEU A 440 15.53 -9.50 1.15
CA LEU A 440 16.57 -10.32 0.55
C LEU A 440 17.97 -9.83 0.93
N SER A 441 18.19 -8.52 0.86
CA SER A 441 19.46 -7.88 1.22
C SER A 441 19.83 -8.17 2.68
N TRP A 442 18.85 -8.08 3.59
CA TRP A 442 19.09 -8.44 4.99
C TRP A 442 19.42 -9.92 5.17
N LYS A 443 18.74 -10.82 4.44
CA LYS A 443 19.03 -12.27 4.50
C LYS A 443 20.44 -12.61 4.02
N ILE A 444 20.94 -11.88 3.01
CA ILE A 444 22.32 -12.02 2.55
C ILE A 444 23.29 -11.56 3.64
N ILE A 445 23.03 -10.43 4.31
CA ILE A 445 23.86 -9.94 5.42
C ILE A 445 23.90 -10.95 6.56
N GLU A 446 22.75 -11.44 7.03
CA GLU A 446 22.68 -12.46 8.09
C GLU A 446 23.47 -13.73 7.73
N PHE A 447 23.41 -14.15 6.47
CA PHE A 447 24.12 -15.32 5.99
C PHE A 447 25.64 -15.12 6.01
N VAL A 448 26.11 -13.95 5.59
CA VAL A 448 27.55 -13.60 5.58
C VAL A 448 28.07 -13.47 7.01
N GLU A 449 27.34 -12.79 7.89
CA GLU A 449 27.71 -12.61 9.30
C GLU A 449 27.82 -13.97 10.02
N PHE A 450 26.82 -14.84 9.84
CA PHE A 450 26.84 -16.20 10.40
C PHE A 450 28.01 -17.06 9.89
N ARG A 451 28.39 -16.92 8.61
CA ARG A 451 29.58 -17.61 8.08
C ARG A 451 30.87 -17.05 8.69
N GLY A 452 30.98 -15.73 8.85
CA GLY A 452 32.12 -15.06 9.47
C GLY A 452 32.33 -15.53 10.92
N GLU A 453 31.26 -15.61 11.71
CA GLU A 453 31.32 -16.11 13.09
C GLU A 453 31.79 -17.57 13.17
N LYS A 454 31.30 -18.42 12.27
CA LYS A 454 31.73 -19.83 12.20
C LYS A 454 33.21 -19.97 11.86
N VAL A 455 33.72 -19.21 10.88
CA VAL A 455 35.13 -19.26 10.48
C VAL A 455 36.02 -18.73 11.62
N GLY A 456 35.69 -17.58 12.21
CA GLY A 456 36.46 -17.03 13.33
C GLY A 456 36.40 -17.89 14.61
N GLY A 457 35.32 -18.62 14.84
CA GLY A 457 35.23 -19.62 15.91
C GLY A 457 36.14 -20.82 15.70
N ILE A 458 36.29 -21.28 14.46
CA ILE A 458 37.21 -22.36 14.08
C ILE A 458 38.66 -21.91 14.22
N GLU A 459 39.00 -20.69 13.79
CA GLU A 459 40.35 -20.13 13.95
C GLU A 459 40.76 -19.98 15.41
N LYS A 460 39.89 -19.40 16.26
CA LYS A 460 40.16 -19.26 17.70
C LYS A 460 40.28 -20.61 18.43
N SER A 461 39.54 -21.62 17.99
CA SER A 461 39.68 -23.00 18.49
C SER A 461 41.02 -23.61 18.08
N GLY A 462 41.43 -23.41 16.82
CA GLY A 462 42.71 -23.84 16.28
C GLY A 462 43.92 -23.17 16.95
N GLU A 463 43.84 -21.88 17.27
CA GLU A 463 44.87 -21.14 18.01
C GLU A 463 45.01 -21.64 19.45
N LYS A 464 43.89 -21.83 20.18
CA LYS A 464 43.92 -22.41 21.53
C LYS A 464 44.50 -23.82 21.57
N LEU A 465 44.27 -24.62 20.52
CA LEU A 465 44.87 -25.95 20.36
C LEU A 465 46.37 -25.88 20.08
N LYS A 466 46.85 -24.88 19.32
CA LYS A 466 48.27 -24.63 19.07
C LYS A 466 48.98 -24.11 20.32
N GLU A 467 48.36 -23.23 21.09
CA GLU A 467 48.91 -22.75 22.38
C GLU A 467 49.00 -23.88 23.41
N LYS A 468 47.98 -24.73 23.53
CA LYS A 468 48.04 -25.92 24.40
C LYS A 468 49.10 -26.94 23.99
N LYS A 469 49.45 -27.01 22.71
CA LYS A 469 50.54 -27.87 22.20
C LYS A 469 51.93 -27.25 22.37
N LYS A 470 52.05 -25.93 22.55
CA LYS A 470 53.32 -25.24 22.86
C LYS A 470 53.61 -25.16 24.37
N ALA A 471 52.59 -25.34 25.21
CA ALA A 471 52.71 -25.33 26.67
C ALA A 471 52.89 -26.75 27.29
N ARG A 472 52.96 -27.78 26.45
CA ARG A 472 53.44 -29.14 26.77
C ARG A 472 54.77 -29.33 26.07
#